data_AF-A0A495WNA4-F1
#
_entry.id   AF-A0A495WNA4-F1
#
_cell.length_a   1.000
_cell.length_b   1.000
_cell.length_c   1.000
_cell.angle_alpha   90.00
_cell.angle_beta   90.00
_cell.angle_gamma   90.00
#
_symmetry.space_group_name_H-M   'P 1'
#
loop_
_entity.id
_entity.type
_entity.pdbx_description
1 polymer ?
#
loop_
_entity_poly.entity_id
_entity_poly.type
_entity_poly.pdbx_seq_one_letter_code
_entity_poly.pdbx_strand_id
1 'polypeptide(L)'
;MLKVDAAQEEKPNQPRQAYLLLPAPEILTTPLETLCRLRNRGNTERIFGLEEKTVSTLKSEFFGAFSEKYPNHRITTEKIRRQLGEILVHQTNELTVKWLITSDDKGSTEPRMHYTRHDHDSLVAHYMRAAQSLAKKAHQLWKFCDLFPLAPEIRKLIAECTVGCQFRVETSTLQDLIAALQEELVIRQSELRSLDDIHRYHNAYTLYVWLFQSLTTTMRAICSPDRMLNVKKDWRVQHSHLPAGLSDKDSDYEERARYVVIPKSLSIQLRHYQKHLAKYLAHCLRQSEAPEGFVIWEKHKKSYRVRPLSPKWLGEALKAWGCNIPVNFHRAYLRSELIACGCPGEIIDAFMGHANRGELPFLRYSTFDYEKYRQQILGYLESIQTSLGLKAIASHLLPHMSRSTVADIHV
;
A
#
# COMPACT_ATOMS: atom_id res chain seq x y z
N MET A 1 51.11 -61.26 -5.09
CA MET A 1 52.15 -60.44 -5.75
C MET A 1 51.44 -59.38 -6.59
N LEU A 2 51.96 -58.16 -6.69
CA LEU A 2 51.22 -56.99 -7.18
C LEU A 2 50.87 -56.98 -8.68
N LYS A 3 49.64 -56.57 -8.99
CA LYS A 3 49.18 -55.67 -10.09
C LYS A 3 47.64 -55.73 -10.17
N VAL A 4 46.90 -54.71 -10.59
CA VAL A 4 47.03 -53.22 -10.53
C VAL A 4 45.59 -52.68 -10.78
N ASP A 5 45.31 -51.44 -10.39
CA ASP A 5 43.94 -50.91 -10.31
C ASP A 5 43.16 -50.85 -11.63
N ALA A 6 41.84 -51.00 -11.52
CA ALA A 6 40.87 -50.54 -12.50
C ALA A 6 39.82 -49.70 -11.76
N ALA A 7 39.79 -48.39 -12.06
CA ALA A 7 38.85 -47.35 -11.63
C ALA A 7 38.01 -47.59 -10.36
N GLN A 8 38.24 -46.76 -9.33
CA GLN A 8 37.17 -46.43 -8.39
C GLN A 8 35.99 -45.86 -9.21
N GLU A 9 34.79 -46.42 -9.07
CA GLU A 9 33.58 -45.73 -9.54
C GLU A 9 33.45 -44.43 -8.74
N GLU A 10 33.63 -43.29 -9.41
CA GLU A 10 33.35 -41.98 -8.81
C GLU A 10 31.87 -41.91 -8.44
N LYS A 11 31.57 -42.17 -7.15
CA LYS A 11 30.27 -41.83 -6.58
C LYS A 11 30.02 -40.35 -6.89
N PRO A 12 28.97 -40.00 -7.64
CA PRO A 12 28.79 -38.62 -8.10
C PRO A 12 28.66 -37.71 -6.88
N ASN A 13 29.55 -36.72 -6.79
CA ASN A 13 29.77 -35.86 -5.62
C ASN A 13 28.49 -35.21 -5.03
N GLN A 14 27.42 -35.15 -5.83
CA GLN A 14 26.05 -34.89 -5.39
C GLN A 14 25.08 -35.76 -6.20
N PRO A 15 23.97 -36.25 -5.61
CA PRO A 15 22.97 -37.06 -6.31
C PRO A 15 22.32 -36.31 -7.49
N ARG A 16 21.69 -37.07 -8.38
CA ARG A 16 20.92 -36.55 -9.53
C ARG A 16 19.48 -37.07 -9.42
N GLN A 17 18.52 -36.21 -9.73
CA GLN A 17 17.11 -36.61 -9.92
C GLN A 17 16.86 -36.83 -11.42
N ALA A 18 16.00 -37.80 -11.75
CA ALA A 18 15.64 -38.13 -13.13
C ALA A 18 14.47 -37.28 -13.68
N TYR A 19 13.82 -36.51 -12.81
CA TYR A 19 12.68 -35.63 -13.12
C TYR A 19 12.75 -34.36 -12.28
N LEU A 20 12.07 -33.31 -12.73
CA LEU A 20 11.92 -32.04 -12.03
C LEU A 20 10.43 -31.77 -11.77
N LEU A 21 10.05 -31.48 -10.52
CA LEU A 21 8.67 -31.14 -10.18
C LEU A 21 8.46 -29.63 -10.32
N LEU A 22 7.84 -29.22 -11.43
CA LEU A 22 7.49 -27.82 -11.68
C LEU A 22 6.12 -27.49 -11.04
N PRO A 23 6.06 -26.60 -10.03
CA PRO A 23 4.80 -26.21 -9.39
C PRO A 23 3.95 -25.37 -10.35
N ALA A 24 2.62 -25.47 -10.28
CA ALA A 24 1.76 -24.61 -11.07
C ALA A 24 1.80 -23.15 -10.52
N PRO A 25 1.96 -22.12 -11.37
CA PRO A 25 1.88 -20.72 -10.95
C PRO A 25 0.53 -20.37 -10.33
N GLU A 26 0.51 -19.59 -9.25
CA GLU A 26 -0.69 -19.24 -8.48
C GLU A 26 -1.84 -18.65 -9.33
N ILE A 27 -1.48 -17.82 -10.32
CA ILE A 27 -2.42 -17.26 -11.34
C ILE A 27 -3.14 -18.32 -12.18
N LEU A 28 -2.68 -19.57 -12.17
CA LEU A 28 -3.29 -20.73 -12.80
C LEU A 28 -3.89 -21.73 -11.79
N THR A 29 -3.37 -21.82 -10.55
CA THR A 29 -3.86 -22.79 -9.55
C THR A 29 -5.28 -22.48 -9.11
N THR A 30 -5.56 -21.25 -8.65
CA THR A 30 -6.88 -20.90 -8.11
C THR A 30 -8.01 -21.04 -9.14
N PRO A 31 -7.83 -20.65 -10.42
CA PRO A 31 -8.82 -20.95 -11.47
C PRO A 31 -9.00 -22.45 -11.73
N LEU A 32 -7.93 -23.24 -11.77
CA LEU A 32 -8.01 -24.69 -12.01
C LEU A 32 -8.71 -25.41 -10.85
N GLU A 33 -8.36 -25.11 -9.60
CA GLU A 33 -9.05 -25.62 -8.41
C GLU A 33 -10.55 -25.29 -8.45
N THR A 34 -10.89 -24.04 -8.79
CA THR A 34 -12.29 -23.59 -8.90
C THR A 34 -13.04 -24.37 -9.96
N LEU A 35 -12.45 -24.59 -11.15
CA LEU A 35 -13.05 -25.40 -12.21
C LEU A 35 -13.23 -26.88 -11.81
N CYS A 36 -12.31 -27.44 -11.02
CA CYS A 36 -12.42 -28.82 -10.52
C CYS A 36 -13.54 -28.96 -9.48
N ARG A 37 -13.65 -28.01 -8.55
CA ARG A 37 -14.74 -27.92 -7.55
C ARG A 37 -16.10 -27.75 -8.24
N LEU A 38 -16.23 -26.80 -9.17
CA LEU A 38 -17.48 -26.54 -9.90
C LEU A 38 -17.95 -27.74 -10.75
N ARG A 39 -17.03 -28.59 -11.22
CA ARG A 39 -17.36 -29.82 -11.96
C ARG A 39 -17.62 -31.04 -11.07
N ASN A 40 -17.81 -30.82 -9.77
CA ASN A 40 -18.14 -31.83 -8.76
C ASN A 40 -17.17 -33.03 -8.70
N ARG A 41 -15.90 -32.82 -9.12
CA ARG A 41 -14.83 -33.82 -9.06
C ARG A 41 -14.23 -33.84 -7.66
N GLY A 42 -15.03 -34.34 -6.72
CA GLY A 42 -14.77 -34.25 -5.29
C GLY A 42 -13.52 -35.01 -4.84
N ASN A 43 -12.71 -34.31 -4.04
CA ASN A 43 -11.85 -34.86 -2.99
C ASN A 43 -11.01 -36.11 -3.31
N THR A 44 -10.27 -36.10 -4.43
CA THR A 44 -9.02 -36.88 -4.51
C THR A 44 -7.92 -36.13 -3.76
N GLU A 45 -7.09 -36.82 -2.97
CA GLU A 45 -6.01 -36.25 -2.12
C GLU A 45 -4.80 -35.69 -2.90
N ARG A 46 -5.04 -35.14 -4.09
CA ARG A 46 -4.00 -34.74 -5.04
C ARG A 46 -4.23 -33.30 -5.48
N ILE A 47 -3.47 -32.38 -4.90
CA ILE A 47 -3.60 -30.93 -5.11
C ILE A 47 -3.56 -30.53 -6.61
N PHE A 48 -2.89 -31.30 -7.48
CA PHE A 48 -2.99 -31.18 -8.95
C PHE A 48 -3.26 -32.50 -9.69
N GLY A 49 -3.62 -33.57 -8.99
CA GLY A 49 -3.66 -34.93 -9.55
C GLY A 49 -4.98 -35.29 -10.25
N LEU A 50 -5.38 -34.48 -11.21
CA LEU A 50 -6.37 -34.84 -12.21
C LEU A 50 -5.92 -36.10 -12.97
N GLU A 51 -6.87 -36.98 -13.30
CA GLU A 51 -6.60 -38.09 -14.22
C GLU A 51 -6.12 -37.54 -15.58
N GLU A 52 -5.21 -38.24 -16.26
CA GLU A 52 -4.72 -37.83 -17.58
C GLU A 52 -5.86 -37.63 -18.59
N LYS A 53 -6.88 -38.51 -18.54
CA LYS A 53 -8.12 -38.37 -19.30
C LYS A 53 -8.86 -37.05 -18.99
N THR A 54 -8.91 -36.66 -17.72
CA THR A 54 -9.51 -35.38 -17.29
C THR A 54 -8.72 -34.18 -17.82
N VAL A 55 -7.39 -34.21 -17.73
CA VAL A 55 -6.52 -33.15 -18.29
C VAL A 55 -6.69 -33.05 -19.80
N SER A 56 -6.76 -34.18 -20.50
CA SER A 56 -6.99 -34.24 -21.95
C SER A 56 -8.36 -33.68 -22.37
N THR A 57 -9.42 -33.97 -21.61
CA THR A 57 -10.75 -33.36 -21.81
C THR A 57 -10.71 -31.84 -21.62
N LEU A 58 -10.20 -31.35 -20.47
CA LEU A 58 -10.14 -29.92 -20.17
C LEU A 58 -9.29 -29.14 -21.19
N LYS A 59 -8.17 -29.71 -21.63
CA LYS A 59 -7.31 -29.19 -22.71
C LYS A 59 -8.08 -29.05 -24.03
N SER A 60 -8.90 -30.05 -24.36
CA SER A 60 -9.67 -30.08 -25.62
C SER A 60 -10.83 -29.08 -25.57
N GLU A 61 -11.55 -29.01 -24.45
CA GLU A 61 -12.62 -28.02 -24.22
C GLU A 61 -12.07 -26.59 -24.28
N PHE A 62 -10.93 -26.32 -23.64
CA PHE A 62 -10.28 -25.01 -23.66
C PHE A 62 -9.89 -24.58 -25.08
N PHE A 63 -9.24 -25.45 -25.86
CA PHE A 63 -8.89 -25.10 -27.24
C PHE A 63 -10.11 -25.03 -28.17
N GLY A 64 -11.18 -25.78 -27.89
CA GLY A 64 -12.48 -25.65 -28.57
C GLY A 64 -13.08 -24.26 -28.36
N ALA A 65 -13.37 -23.89 -27.10
CA ALA A 65 -13.94 -22.60 -26.74
C ALA A 65 -13.05 -21.41 -27.16
N PHE A 66 -11.72 -21.56 -27.10
CA PHE A 66 -10.81 -20.55 -27.63
C PHE A 66 -10.95 -20.38 -29.15
N SER A 67 -11.02 -21.49 -29.90
CA SER A 67 -11.11 -21.45 -31.37
C SER A 67 -12.48 -20.95 -31.85
N GLU A 68 -13.55 -21.26 -31.12
CA GLU A 68 -14.90 -20.71 -31.36
C GLU A 68 -14.93 -19.20 -31.16
N LYS A 69 -14.34 -18.69 -30.06
CA LYS A 69 -14.30 -17.26 -29.75
C LYS A 69 -13.31 -16.46 -30.60
N TYR A 70 -12.22 -17.09 -31.03
CA TYR A 70 -11.14 -16.47 -31.78
C TYR A 70 -10.78 -17.29 -33.03
N PRO A 71 -11.68 -17.40 -34.04
CA PRO A 71 -11.50 -18.30 -35.19
C PRO A 71 -10.23 -18.04 -36.01
N ASN A 72 -9.74 -16.81 -36.02
CA ASN A 72 -8.49 -16.42 -36.70
C ASN A 72 -7.22 -16.73 -35.88
N HIS A 73 -7.33 -17.19 -34.63
CA HIS A 73 -6.20 -17.40 -33.71
C HIS A 73 -6.12 -18.85 -33.21
N ARG A 74 -5.30 -19.69 -33.87
CA ARG A 74 -5.04 -21.06 -33.40
C ARG A 74 -3.98 -21.09 -32.31
N ILE A 75 -4.34 -21.41 -31.06
CA ILE A 75 -3.40 -21.80 -29.98
C ILE A 75 -3.30 -23.33 -29.91
N THR A 76 -2.12 -23.85 -29.52
CA THR A 76 -1.89 -25.27 -29.23
C THR A 76 -0.90 -25.41 -28.06
N THR A 77 -0.82 -26.58 -27.42
CA THR A 77 0.24 -26.86 -26.43
C THR A 77 1.64 -26.65 -26.98
N GLU A 78 1.90 -26.94 -28.27
CA GLU A 78 3.22 -26.70 -28.88
C GLU A 78 3.54 -25.21 -29.02
N LYS A 79 2.54 -24.37 -29.37
CA LYS A 79 2.75 -22.91 -29.39
C LYS A 79 3.04 -22.36 -27.99
N ILE A 80 2.38 -22.89 -26.96
CA ILE A 80 2.60 -22.54 -25.55
C ILE A 80 4.01 -22.98 -25.11
N ARG A 81 4.39 -24.24 -25.38
CA ARG A 81 5.71 -24.84 -25.07
C ARG A 81 6.84 -24.03 -25.71
N ARG A 82 6.73 -23.72 -27.00
CA ARG A 82 7.69 -22.87 -27.72
C ARG A 82 7.77 -21.46 -27.13
N GLN A 83 6.63 -20.82 -26.87
CA GLN A 83 6.60 -19.45 -26.35
C GLN A 83 7.17 -19.35 -24.92
N LEU A 84 6.95 -20.37 -24.09
CA LEU A 84 7.60 -20.51 -22.78
C LEU A 84 9.12 -20.67 -22.94
N GLY A 85 9.56 -21.51 -23.89
CA GLY A 85 10.98 -21.68 -24.23
C GLY A 85 11.67 -20.37 -24.63
N GLU A 86 11.08 -19.57 -25.51
CA GLU A 86 11.66 -18.27 -25.88
C GLU A 86 11.69 -17.29 -24.70
N ILE A 87 10.67 -17.29 -23.84
CA ILE A 87 10.67 -16.47 -22.62
C ILE A 87 11.78 -16.91 -21.65
N LEU A 88 12.01 -18.22 -21.50
CA LEU A 88 13.11 -18.74 -20.68
C LEU A 88 14.47 -18.26 -21.22
N VAL A 89 14.75 -18.43 -22.51
CA VAL A 89 16.02 -17.97 -23.13
C VAL A 89 16.21 -16.46 -22.95
N HIS A 90 15.16 -15.65 -23.13
CA HIS A 90 15.25 -14.21 -22.86
C HIS A 90 15.43 -13.84 -21.37
N GLN A 91 15.10 -14.74 -20.43
CA GLN A 91 15.26 -14.53 -18.98
C GLN A 91 16.56 -15.12 -18.40
N THR A 92 17.18 -16.10 -19.08
CA THR A 92 18.37 -16.82 -18.62
C THR A 92 19.62 -16.50 -19.45
N ASN A 93 19.43 -16.09 -20.71
CA ASN A 93 20.42 -16.13 -21.79
C ASN A 93 21.05 -17.52 -22.02
N GLU A 94 20.37 -18.60 -21.61
CA GLU A 94 20.91 -19.96 -21.60
C GLU A 94 19.89 -21.01 -22.09
N LEU A 95 20.32 -21.82 -23.06
CA LEU A 95 19.51 -22.76 -23.82
C LEU A 95 19.17 -24.06 -23.08
N THR A 96 20.10 -24.57 -22.26
CA THR A 96 19.88 -25.79 -21.45
C THR A 96 18.70 -25.64 -20.49
N VAL A 97 18.46 -24.44 -19.95
CA VAL A 97 17.29 -24.13 -19.12
C VAL A 97 15.99 -24.27 -19.91
N LYS A 98 15.95 -23.83 -21.18
CA LYS A 98 14.81 -24.05 -22.09
C LYS A 98 14.60 -25.55 -22.32
N TRP A 99 15.63 -26.28 -22.75
CA TRP A 99 15.51 -27.71 -23.10
C TRP A 99 15.04 -28.56 -21.92
N LEU A 100 15.57 -28.33 -20.72
CA LEU A 100 15.17 -29.02 -19.49
C LEU A 100 13.71 -28.73 -19.09
N ILE A 101 13.29 -27.47 -19.11
CA ILE A 101 11.97 -27.06 -18.60
C ILE A 101 10.85 -27.31 -19.62
N THR A 102 11.13 -27.27 -20.93
CA THR A 102 10.12 -27.50 -21.98
C THR A 102 10.18 -28.91 -22.60
N SER A 103 10.97 -29.81 -22.02
CA SER A 103 11.20 -31.19 -22.50
C SER A 103 11.44 -31.21 -24.02
N ASP A 104 12.45 -30.47 -24.46
CA ASP A 104 12.73 -30.28 -25.89
C ASP A 104 13.88 -31.19 -26.33
N ASP A 105 13.54 -32.45 -26.60
CA ASP A 105 14.48 -33.54 -26.89
C ASP A 105 15.50 -33.23 -28.00
N LYS A 106 15.17 -32.28 -28.89
CA LYS A 106 16.07 -31.75 -29.94
C LYS A 106 17.36 -31.15 -29.40
N GLY A 107 17.37 -30.66 -28.15
CA GLY A 107 18.56 -30.18 -27.46
C GLY A 107 19.23 -31.21 -26.55
N SER A 108 18.66 -32.42 -26.39
CA SER A 108 19.13 -33.40 -25.41
C SER A 108 20.55 -33.93 -25.68
N THR A 109 20.98 -33.95 -26.94
CA THR A 109 22.29 -34.41 -27.40
C THR A 109 23.31 -33.29 -27.59
N GLU A 110 22.97 -32.04 -27.25
CA GLU A 110 23.88 -30.90 -27.38
C GLU A 110 24.98 -30.97 -26.31
N PRO A 111 26.27 -30.73 -26.63
CA PRO A 111 27.38 -30.83 -25.68
C PRO A 111 27.16 -30.05 -24.38
N ARG A 112 26.44 -28.92 -24.43
CA ARG A 112 26.08 -28.13 -23.24
C ARG A 112 25.29 -28.93 -22.19
N MET A 113 24.42 -29.84 -22.59
CA MET A 113 23.66 -30.71 -21.68
C MET A 113 24.55 -31.71 -20.91
N HIS A 114 25.76 -31.98 -21.40
CA HIS A 114 26.73 -32.84 -20.72
C HIS A 114 27.64 -32.08 -19.73
N TYR A 115 27.83 -30.76 -19.94
CA TYR A 115 28.73 -29.94 -19.12
C TYR A 115 28.01 -28.99 -18.15
N THR A 116 26.76 -28.60 -18.42
CA THR A 116 26.01 -27.66 -17.57
C THR A 116 25.18 -28.40 -16.52
N ARG A 117 25.47 -28.15 -15.23
CA ARG A 117 24.64 -28.57 -14.10
C ARG A 117 23.89 -27.36 -13.53
N HIS A 118 22.57 -27.46 -13.47
CA HIS A 118 21.72 -26.46 -12.82
C HIS A 118 21.29 -26.92 -11.42
N ASP A 119 21.00 -25.96 -10.56
CA ASP A 119 20.32 -26.18 -9.29
C ASP A 119 18.79 -26.36 -9.49
N HIS A 120 18.15 -27.13 -8.60
CA HIS A 120 16.72 -27.41 -8.62
C HIS A 120 15.88 -26.13 -8.44
N ASP A 121 16.16 -25.36 -7.39
CA ASP A 121 15.36 -24.19 -7.02
C ASP A 121 15.57 -23.05 -8.02
N SER A 122 16.78 -22.93 -8.57
CA SER A 122 17.07 -22.07 -9.73
C SER A 122 16.17 -22.42 -10.94
N LEU A 123 16.11 -23.68 -11.37
CA LEU A 123 15.25 -24.11 -12.49
C LEU A 123 13.76 -23.83 -12.20
N VAL A 124 13.28 -24.15 -11.00
CA VAL A 124 11.90 -23.85 -10.57
C VAL A 124 11.64 -22.33 -10.59
N ALA A 125 12.56 -21.52 -10.07
CA ALA A 125 12.42 -20.07 -10.08
C ALA A 125 12.47 -19.47 -11.49
N HIS A 126 13.25 -20.04 -12.41
CA HIS A 126 13.25 -19.64 -13.82
C HIS A 126 11.94 -20.03 -14.52
N TYR A 127 11.46 -21.27 -14.34
CA TYR A 127 10.14 -21.69 -14.83
C TYR A 127 9.03 -20.77 -14.31
N MET A 128 8.97 -20.49 -13.00
CA MET A 128 7.91 -19.69 -12.39
C MET A 128 7.89 -18.26 -12.94
N ARG A 129 9.06 -17.62 -13.11
CA ARG A 129 9.17 -16.30 -13.75
C ARG A 129 8.75 -16.32 -15.22
N ALA A 130 9.08 -17.37 -15.96
CA ALA A 130 8.71 -17.50 -17.37
C ALA A 130 7.21 -17.78 -17.55
N ALA A 131 6.65 -18.70 -16.77
CA ALA A 131 5.24 -19.07 -16.79
C ALA A 131 4.35 -17.92 -16.27
N GLN A 132 4.75 -17.18 -15.24
CA GLN A 132 4.01 -15.98 -14.79
C GLN A 132 4.11 -14.84 -15.82
N SER A 133 5.24 -14.68 -16.52
CA SER A 133 5.37 -13.72 -17.64
C SER A 133 4.46 -14.09 -18.81
N LEU A 134 4.42 -15.38 -19.18
CA LEU A 134 3.51 -15.91 -20.20
C LEU A 134 2.04 -15.73 -19.80
N ALA A 135 1.67 -16.01 -18.56
CA ALA A 135 0.32 -15.80 -18.02
C ALA A 135 -0.07 -14.31 -18.00
N LYS A 136 0.85 -13.40 -17.63
CA LYS A 136 0.63 -11.95 -17.69
C LYS A 136 0.41 -11.45 -19.12
N LYS A 137 1.23 -11.90 -20.08
CA LYS A 137 1.04 -11.59 -21.51
C LYS A 137 -0.28 -12.16 -22.05
N ALA A 138 -0.63 -13.40 -21.67
CA ALA A 138 -1.90 -14.02 -22.02
C ALA A 138 -3.08 -13.23 -21.45
N HIS A 139 -3.02 -12.78 -20.19
CA HIS A 139 -4.06 -11.98 -19.54
C HIS A 139 -4.21 -10.58 -20.16
N GLN A 140 -3.11 -9.96 -20.60
CA GLN A 140 -3.11 -8.67 -21.31
C GLN A 140 -3.75 -8.77 -22.71
N LEU A 141 -3.56 -9.89 -23.41
CA LEU A 141 -4.11 -10.13 -24.75
C LEU A 141 -5.54 -10.71 -24.71
N TRP A 142 -5.85 -11.51 -23.69
CA TRP A 142 -7.12 -12.20 -23.49
C TRP A 142 -7.53 -12.07 -22.02
N LYS A 143 -8.55 -11.26 -21.73
CA LYS A 143 -9.07 -11.16 -20.35
C LYS A 143 -9.53 -12.55 -19.93
N PHE A 144 -9.00 -13.09 -18.83
CA PHE A 144 -9.31 -14.46 -18.40
C PHE A 144 -10.83 -14.69 -18.21
N CYS A 145 -11.54 -13.63 -17.79
CA CYS A 145 -12.99 -13.54 -17.63
C CYS A 145 -13.81 -13.68 -18.93
N ASP A 146 -13.16 -13.71 -20.10
CA ASP A 146 -13.79 -13.85 -21.42
C ASP A 146 -13.79 -15.30 -21.92
N LEU A 147 -12.95 -16.19 -21.38
CA LEU A 147 -12.87 -17.61 -21.74
C LEU A 147 -13.66 -18.52 -20.79
N PHE A 148 -13.87 -18.09 -19.55
CA PHE A 148 -14.79 -18.72 -18.61
C PHE A 148 -15.87 -17.73 -18.20
N PRO A 149 -17.15 -17.93 -18.60
CA PRO A 149 -18.24 -17.08 -18.16
C PRO A 149 -18.52 -17.31 -16.68
N LEU A 150 -17.81 -16.59 -15.81
CA LEU A 150 -18.23 -16.37 -14.42
C LEU A 150 -19.70 -15.94 -14.42
N ALA A 151 -20.53 -16.61 -13.62
CA ALA A 151 -21.95 -16.30 -13.48
C ALA A 151 -22.12 -14.83 -13.02
N PRO A 152 -23.20 -14.12 -13.42
CA PRO A 152 -23.36 -12.69 -13.11
C PRO A 152 -23.21 -12.36 -11.62
N GLU A 153 -23.67 -13.24 -10.75
CA GLU A 153 -23.64 -13.17 -9.29
C GLU A 153 -22.20 -13.22 -8.78
N ILE A 154 -21.37 -14.10 -9.37
CA ILE A 154 -19.95 -14.24 -9.03
C ILE A 154 -19.13 -13.07 -9.61
N ARG A 155 -19.50 -12.55 -10.79
CA ARG A 155 -18.88 -11.32 -11.34
C ARG A 155 -19.16 -10.12 -10.44
N LYS A 156 -20.40 -9.99 -9.95
CA LYS A 156 -20.78 -8.96 -8.98
C LYS A 156 -19.96 -9.11 -7.69
N LEU A 157 -19.96 -10.29 -7.08
CA LEU A 157 -19.20 -10.58 -5.87
C LEU A 157 -17.68 -10.30 -6.02
N ILE A 158 -17.08 -10.66 -7.15
CA ILE A 158 -15.65 -10.39 -7.42
C ILE A 158 -15.38 -8.90 -7.65
N ALA A 159 -16.29 -8.16 -8.31
CA ALA A 159 -16.17 -6.71 -8.49
C ALA A 159 -16.35 -5.94 -7.16
N GLU A 160 -17.07 -6.51 -6.20
CA GLU A 160 -17.28 -5.97 -4.85
C GLU A 160 -16.14 -6.36 -3.87
N CYS A 161 -15.25 -7.27 -4.26
CA CYS A 161 -14.16 -7.79 -3.41
C CYS A 161 -12.79 -7.16 -3.70
N THR A 162 -12.13 -6.64 -2.65
CA THR A 162 -10.73 -6.19 -2.70
C THR A 162 -9.78 -7.24 -2.13
N VAL A 163 -8.65 -7.49 -2.80
CA VAL A 163 -7.57 -8.37 -2.31
C VAL A 163 -6.41 -7.53 -1.79
N GLY A 164 -5.84 -7.88 -0.62
CA GLY A 164 -4.64 -7.25 -0.08
C GLY A 164 -4.73 -6.94 1.41
N CYS A 165 -4.82 -5.66 1.78
CA CYS A 165 -4.81 -5.23 3.17
C CYS A 165 -6.10 -5.64 3.91
N GLN A 166 -5.96 -6.12 5.15
CA GLN A 166 -7.09 -6.49 6.02
C GLN A 166 -8.03 -5.32 6.38
N PHE A 167 -7.57 -4.08 6.20
CA PHE A 167 -8.38 -2.89 6.47
C PHE A 167 -8.07 -1.78 5.46
N ARG A 168 -9.10 -1.28 4.79
CA ARG A 168 -9.14 0.01 4.08
C ARG A 168 -10.43 0.72 4.52
N VAL A 169 -10.31 2.00 4.91
CA VAL A 169 -11.49 2.86 5.11
C VAL A 169 -11.96 3.36 3.75
N GLU A 170 -13.27 3.51 3.57
CA GLU A 170 -13.82 4.04 2.32
C GLU A 170 -13.61 5.56 2.22
N THR A 171 -13.46 6.05 0.99
CA THR A 171 -13.32 7.48 0.69
C THR A 171 -14.56 8.26 1.13
N SER A 172 -15.76 7.67 0.97
CA SER A 172 -17.05 8.15 1.48
C SER A 172 -16.99 8.42 2.98
N THR A 173 -16.64 7.43 3.79
CA THR A 173 -16.54 7.56 5.26
C THR A 173 -15.58 8.67 5.68
N LEU A 174 -14.49 8.89 4.93
CA LEU A 174 -13.58 10.01 5.20
C LEU A 174 -14.14 11.35 4.74
N GLN A 175 -14.83 11.42 3.59
CA GLN A 175 -15.53 12.63 3.14
C GLN A 175 -16.61 13.05 4.15
N ASP A 176 -17.41 12.11 4.66
CA ASP A 176 -18.45 12.35 5.65
C ASP A 176 -17.86 12.86 6.98
N LEU A 177 -16.80 12.21 7.48
CA LEU A 177 -16.07 12.65 8.68
C LEU A 177 -15.48 14.05 8.50
N ILE A 178 -14.88 14.33 7.34
CA ILE A 178 -14.29 15.63 7.02
C ILE A 178 -15.38 16.69 6.88
N ALA A 179 -16.53 16.38 6.28
CA ALA A 179 -17.66 17.29 6.15
C ALA A 179 -18.26 17.64 7.53
N ALA A 180 -18.58 16.62 8.35
CA ALA A 180 -19.13 16.82 9.69
C ALA A 180 -18.19 17.62 10.61
N LEU A 181 -16.87 17.37 10.54
CA LEU A 181 -15.88 18.21 11.23
C LEU A 181 -15.80 19.62 10.65
N GLN A 182 -15.94 19.81 9.33
CA GLN A 182 -15.98 21.16 8.76
C GLN A 182 -17.24 21.93 9.17
N GLU A 183 -18.39 21.26 9.32
CA GLU A 183 -19.65 21.87 9.77
C GLU A 183 -19.59 22.27 11.25
N GLU A 184 -19.11 21.41 12.16
CA GLU A 184 -18.83 21.75 13.57
C GLU A 184 -17.79 22.87 13.71
N LEU A 185 -16.99 23.16 12.67
CA LEU A 185 -16.09 24.30 12.65
C LEU A 185 -16.74 25.61 12.17
N VAL A 186 -17.97 25.59 11.64
CA VAL A 186 -18.77 26.79 11.28
C VAL A 186 -19.70 27.20 12.44
N ILE A 187 -19.17 27.22 13.66
CA ILE A 187 -19.88 27.72 14.84
C ILE A 187 -20.26 29.20 14.66
N ARG A 188 -21.51 29.53 15.00
CA ARG A 188 -22.01 30.90 15.15
C ARG A 188 -21.80 31.37 16.60
N GLN A 189 -21.60 32.66 16.80
CA GLN A 189 -21.38 33.23 18.13
C GLN A 189 -22.50 32.89 19.14
N SER A 190 -23.73 32.69 18.67
CA SER A 190 -24.91 32.28 19.45
C SER A 190 -24.89 30.83 19.99
N GLU A 191 -23.93 30.01 19.58
CA GLU A 191 -23.76 28.61 19.98
C GLU A 191 -22.64 28.42 21.02
N LEU A 192 -21.74 29.41 21.18
CA LEU A 192 -20.69 29.41 22.20
C LEU A 192 -21.25 29.85 23.57
N ARG A 193 -21.99 28.96 24.23
CA ARG A 193 -22.70 29.27 25.48
C ARG A 193 -21.98 28.82 26.75
N SER A 194 -20.99 27.93 26.63
CA SER A 194 -20.28 27.37 27.76
C SER A 194 -18.80 27.08 27.46
N LEU A 195 -18.03 26.81 28.52
CA LEU A 195 -16.68 26.25 28.39
C LEU A 195 -16.67 24.85 27.73
N ASP A 196 -17.75 24.09 27.81
CA ASP A 196 -17.85 22.77 27.16
C ASP A 196 -17.93 22.92 25.63
N ASP A 197 -18.65 23.93 25.12
CA ASP A 197 -18.70 24.26 23.68
C ASP A 197 -17.33 24.71 23.16
N ILE A 198 -16.64 25.56 23.92
CA ILE A 198 -15.28 26.02 23.62
C ILE A 198 -14.29 24.85 23.56
N HIS A 199 -14.40 23.91 24.51
CA HIS A 199 -13.55 22.71 24.57
C HIS A 199 -13.90 21.70 23.48
N ARG A 200 -15.19 21.54 23.13
CA ARG A 200 -15.68 20.69 22.02
C ARG A 200 -15.14 21.18 20.69
N TYR A 201 -15.28 22.48 20.41
CA TYR A 201 -14.73 23.11 19.21
C TYR A 201 -13.21 22.92 19.10
N HIS A 202 -12.47 23.16 20.19
CA HIS A 202 -11.02 22.97 20.22
C HIS A 202 -10.62 21.53 19.90
N ASN A 203 -11.30 20.55 20.51
CA ASN A 203 -11.05 19.13 20.26
C ASN A 203 -11.38 18.74 18.81
N ALA A 204 -12.49 19.21 18.25
CA ALA A 204 -12.85 18.99 16.84
C ALA A 204 -11.82 19.62 15.88
N TYR A 205 -11.38 20.84 16.16
CA TYR A 205 -10.35 21.53 15.37
C TYR A 205 -8.99 20.83 15.45
N THR A 206 -8.59 20.35 16.64
CA THR A 206 -7.38 19.53 16.83
C THR A 206 -7.48 18.22 16.02
N LEU A 207 -8.63 17.54 16.02
CA LEU A 207 -8.85 16.33 15.22
C LEU A 207 -8.79 16.62 13.72
N TYR A 208 -9.41 17.70 13.25
CA TYR A 208 -9.37 18.13 11.85
C TYR A 208 -7.94 18.40 11.35
N VAL A 209 -7.14 19.13 12.14
CA VAL A 209 -5.74 19.44 11.80
C VAL A 209 -4.89 18.17 11.83
N TRP A 210 -5.14 17.24 12.76
CA TRP A 210 -4.47 15.94 12.78
C TRP A 210 -4.83 15.10 11.55
N LEU A 211 -6.10 15.03 11.15
CA LEU A 211 -6.56 14.32 9.94
C LEU A 211 -5.89 14.88 8.69
N PHE A 212 -5.89 16.20 8.51
CA PHE A 212 -5.25 16.86 7.37
C PHE A 212 -3.74 16.56 7.33
N GLN A 213 -3.06 16.61 8.48
CA GLN A 213 -1.64 16.25 8.59
C GLN A 213 -1.38 14.77 8.26
N SER A 214 -2.17 13.84 8.82
CA SER A 214 -1.96 12.40 8.68
C SER A 214 -2.25 11.93 7.24
N LEU A 215 -3.34 12.43 6.64
CA LEU A 215 -3.74 12.21 5.25
C LEU A 215 -2.88 12.98 4.22
N THR A 216 -1.81 13.64 4.65
CA THR A 216 -0.85 14.32 3.76
C THR A 216 0.59 13.82 3.91
N THR A 217 0.96 13.29 5.09
CA THR A 217 2.39 13.02 5.43
C THR A 217 2.70 11.57 5.76
N THR A 218 1.68 10.71 5.88
CA THR A 218 1.78 9.34 6.43
C THR A 218 2.38 9.24 7.84
N MET A 219 2.59 10.36 8.55
CA MET A 219 3.16 10.39 9.91
C MET A 219 2.32 9.53 10.86
N ARG A 220 2.96 8.61 11.57
CA ARG A 220 2.30 7.71 12.51
C ARG A 220 1.59 8.48 13.61
N ALA A 221 0.49 7.93 14.11
CA ALA A 221 -0.13 8.41 15.33
C ALA A 221 0.81 8.14 16.52
N ILE A 222 1.52 9.18 16.95
CA ILE A 222 2.40 9.22 18.10
C ILE A 222 1.88 10.24 19.13
N CYS A 223 2.31 10.14 20.38
CA CYS A 223 2.11 11.22 21.34
C CYS A 223 2.93 12.44 20.91
N SER A 224 2.36 13.64 21.02
CA SER A 224 3.01 14.91 20.69
C SER A 224 3.70 14.97 19.31
N PRO A 225 2.95 15.13 18.19
CA PRO A 225 3.54 15.44 16.88
C PRO A 225 3.99 16.92 16.80
N ASP A 226 4.85 17.34 17.73
CA ASP A 226 5.29 18.73 17.94
C ASP A 226 6.21 19.24 16.83
N ARG A 227 7.12 18.39 16.34
CA ARG A 227 8.17 18.78 15.38
C ARG A 227 7.59 19.36 14.09
N MET A 228 6.42 18.88 13.65
CA MET A 228 5.68 19.44 12.50
C MET A 228 5.03 20.81 12.77
N LEU A 229 4.68 21.11 14.02
CA LEU A 229 4.10 22.39 14.41
C LEU A 229 5.15 23.45 14.78
N ASN A 230 6.39 23.04 15.08
CA ASN A 230 7.47 23.91 15.53
C ASN A 230 8.44 24.41 14.43
N VAL A 231 8.16 24.15 13.14
CA VAL A 231 8.94 24.60 11.96
C VAL A 231 8.82 26.12 11.68
N LYS A 232 8.87 26.96 12.71
CA LYS A 232 8.66 28.42 12.64
C LYS A 232 9.91 29.23 12.29
N LYS A 233 11.13 28.69 12.48
CA LYS A 233 12.38 29.47 12.39
C LYS A 233 12.96 29.53 10.97
N ASP A 234 12.89 28.44 10.21
CA ASP A 234 13.63 28.30 8.94
C ASP A 234 12.78 28.49 7.67
N TRP A 235 11.45 28.46 7.79
CA TRP A 235 10.55 28.53 6.64
C TRP A 235 10.43 29.96 6.08
N ARG A 236 11.37 30.35 5.22
CA ARG A 236 11.23 31.54 4.35
C ARG A 236 10.19 31.25 3.26
N VAL A 237 9.04 31.93 3.32
CA VAL A 237 7.84 31.61 2.54
C VAL A 237 7.96 32.12 1.09
N GLN A 238 8.51 31.29 0.19
CA GLN A 238 8.48 31.56 -1.27
C GLN A 238 8.09 30.36 -2.16
N HIS A 239 8.08 29.13 -1.65
CA HIS A 239 7.75 27.93 -2.43
C HIS A 239 6.29 27.48 -2.29
N SER A 240 5.79 26.70 -3.26
CA SER A 240 4.45 26.08 -3.26
C SER A 240 4.29 24.92 -2.26
N HIS A 241 5.36 24.55 -1.57
CA HIS A 241 5.45 23.46 -0.62
C HIS A 241 6.71 23.65 0.24
N LEU A 242 6.88 22.88 1.32
CA LEU A 242 8.16 22.73 2.03
C LEU A 242 8.70 21.30 1.86
N PRO A 243 10.02 21.09 1.72
CA PRO A 243 10.64 19.83 2.05
C PRO A 243 10.70 19.65 3.58
N ALA A 244 10.54 18.42 4.08
CA ALA A 244 10.77 18.06 5.47
C ALA A 244 11.29 16.62 5.61
N GLY A 245 12.17 16.38 6.58
CA GLY A 245 12.50 15.02 7.03
C GLY A 245 11.57 14.60 8.16
N LEU A 246 10.91 13.45 8.03
CA LEU A 246 10.13 12.83 9.11
C LEU A 246 10.78 11.52 9.54
N SER A 247 11.18 11.43 10.81
CA SER A 247 11.39 10.16 11.52
C SER A 247 10.34 10.08 12.62
N ASP A 248 9.59 8.98 12.65
CA ASP A 248 8.51 8.69 13.60
C ASP A 248 8.67 7.32 14.28
N LYS A 249 9.94 6.89 14.40
CA LYS A 249 10.38 5.78 15.25
C LYS A 249 11.83 6.03 15.66
N ASP A 250 12.07 6.29 16.94
CA ASP A 250 13.41 6.40 17.50
C ASP A 250 14.10 5.02 17.51
N SER A 251 15.12 4.89 16.66
CA SER A 251 16.10 3.81 16.65
C SER A 251 17.36 4.34 15.97
N ASP A 252 18.54 4.03 16.53
CA ASP A 252 19.78 4.82 16.42
C ASP A 252 20.39 4.96 15.00
N TYR A 253 19.78 4.32 14.00
CA TYR A 253 20.25 4.26 12.62
C TYR A 253 19.32 4.96 11.61
N GLU A 254 18.26 5.64 12.08
CA GLU A 254 17.32 6.44 11.27
C GLU A 254 16.70 5.74 10.03
N GLU A 255 16.69 4.40 9.98
CA GLU A 255 16.33 3.58 8.80
C GLU A 255 14.89 3.77 8.26
N ARG A 256 14.08 4.63 8.89
CA ARG A 256 12.70 4.96 8.51
C ARG A 256 12.45 6.48 8.41
N ALA A 257 13.52 7.27 8.50
CA ALA A 257 13.50 8.68 8.13
C ALA A 257 13.13 8.81 6.65
N ARG A 258 12.30 9.79 6.33
CA ARG A 258 11.76 9.98 4.98
C ARG A 258 11.56 11.44 4.61
N TYR A 259 11.88 11.77 3.37
CA TYR A 259 11.65 13.08 2.76
C TYR A 259 10.17 13.21 2.37
N VAL A 260 9.43 13.98 3.15
CA VAL A 260 8.03 14.31 2.92
C VAL A 260 7.92 15.73 2.40
N VAL A 261 7.07 15.91 1.38
CA VAL A 261 6.76 17.22 0.83
C VAL A 261 5.46 17.70 1.48
N ILE A 262 5.49 18.87 2.12
CA ILE A 262 4.35 19.46 2.82
C ILE A 262 3.71 20.51 1.88
N PRO A 263 2.51 20.25 1.32
CA PRO A 263 1.87 21.18 0.38
C PRO A 263 1.49 22.51 1.04
N LYS A 264 1.31 23.56 0.21
CA LYS A 264 0.84 24.90 0.65
C LYS A 264 -0.46 24.84 1.46
N SER A 265 -1.36 23.90 1.15
CA SER A 265 -2.63 23.70 1.84
C SER A 265 -2.43 23.37 3.34
N LEU A 266 -1.72 22.28 3.65
CA LEU A 266 -1.36 21.87 5.01
C LEU A 266 -0.47 22.92 5.71
N SER A 267 0.48 23.52 4.98
CA SER A 267 1.33 24.62 5.47
C SER A 267 0.51 25.81 6.01
N ILE A 268 -0.61 26.14 5.36
CA ILE A 268 -1.53 27.19 5.82
C ILE A 268 -2.34 26.68 7.02
N GLN A 269 -2.82 25.43 7.01
CA GLN A 269 -3.56 24.86 8.14
C GLN A 269 -2.75 24.83 9.43
N LEU A 270 -1.50 24.36 9.40
CA LEU A 270 -0.62 24.31 10.57
C LEU A 270 -0.39 25.72 11.14
N ARG A 271 -0.26 26.75 10.27
CA ARG A 271 -0.20 28.16 10.69
C ARG A 271 -1.51 28.70 11.27
N HIS A 272 -2.68 28.23 10.81
CA HIS A 272 -3.95 28.54 11.46
C HIS A 272 -4.10 27.84 12.82
N TYR A 273 -3.60 26.61 12.97
CA TYR A 273 -3.60 25.90 14.25
C TYR A 273 -2.65 26.54 15.28
N GLN A 274 -1.42 26.91 14.87
CA GLN A 274 -0.51 27.70 15.71
C GLN A 274 -1.16 29.01 16.22
N LYS A 275 -1.87 29.74 15.36
CA LYS A 275 -2.59 30.98 15.73
C LYS A 275 -3.79 30.70 16.64
N HIS A 276 -4.47 29.57 16.44
CA HIS A 276 -5.52 29.10 17.34
C HIS A 276 -4.96 28.82 18.73
N LEU A 277 -3.98 27.93 18.84
CA LEU A 277 -3.35 27.54 20.11
C LEU A 277 -2.86 28.77 20.90
N ALA A 278 -2.09 29.67 20.27
CA ALA A 278 -1.53 30.84 20.97
C ALA A 278 -2.60 31.73 21.61
N LYS A 279 -3.71 32.00 20.90
CA LYS A 279 -4.84 32.78 21.47
C LYS A 279 -5.66 31.95 22.47
N TYR A 280 -5.97 30.70 22.13
CA TYR A 280 -6.80 29.80 22.93
C TYR A 280 -6.18 29.54 24.30
N LEU A 281 -4.86 29.29 24.37
CA LEU A 281 -4.15 28.94 25.60
C LEU A 281 -3.93 30.18 26.48
N ALA A 282 -3.65 31.34 25.88
CA ALA A 282 -3.66 32.63 26.59
C ALA A 282 -5.04 32.95 27.20
N HIS A 283 -6.13 32.54 26.53
CA HIS A 283 -7.51 32.70 27.02
C HIS A 283 -7.86 31.71 28.14
N CYS A 284 -7.66 30.40 27.92
CA CYS A 284 -8.14 29.35 28.82
C CYS A 284 -7.19 29.02 29.99
N LEU A 285 -5.88 29.27 29.86
CA LEU A 285 -4.88 28.95 30.88
C LEU A 285 -4.26 30.18 31.55
N ARG A 286 -4.45 31.38 30.99
CA ARG A 286 -3.69 32.60 31.34
C ARG A 286 -2.15 32.45 31.26
N GLN A 287 -1.67 31.43 30.55
CA GLN A 287 -0.24 31.18 30.34
C GLN A 287 0.30 31.99 29.16
N SER A 288 1.53 32.48 29.29
CA SER A 288 2.24 33.24 28.26
C SER A 288 2.81 32.36 27.14
N GLU A 289 3.05 31.08 27.44
CA GLU A 289 3.61 30.10 26.51
C GLU A 289 2.59 29.00 26.23
N ALA A 290 2.56 28.54 24.97
CA ALA A 290 1.68 27.48 24.54
C ALA A 290 2.42 26.13 24.66
N PRO A 291 1.86 25.09 25.31
CA PRO A 291 2.37 23.72 25.20
C PRO A 291 2.69 23.30 23.76
N GLU A 292 3.80 22.60 23.60
CA GLU A 292 4.33 22.21 22.30
C GLU A 292 3.51 21.06 21.67
N GLY A 293 3.21 21.20 20.37
CA GLY A 293 2.49 20.22 19.59
C GLY A 293 0.97 20.29 19.67
N PHE A 294 0.33 19.14 19.46
CA PHE A 294 -1.13 19.02 19.44
C PHE A 294 -1.64 18.79 20.87
N VAL A 295 -2.63 19.57 21.29
CA VAL A 295 -3.25 19.45 22.62
C VAL A 295 -4.77 19.33 22.53
N ILE A 296 -5.35 18.73 23.58
CA ILE A 296 -6.77 18.40 23.73
C ILE A 296 -7.24 18.73 25.15
N TRP A 297 -8.55 18.85 25.35
CA TRP A 297 -9.16 18.93 26.67
C TRP A 297 -9.94 17.65 27.01
N GLU A 298 -9.58 17.01 28.11
CA GLU A 298 -10.30 15.88 28.69
C GLU A 298 -11.15 16.34 29.88
N LYS A 299 -12.41 15.92 29.93
CA LYS A 299 -13.33 16.16 31.05
C LYS A 299 -13.10 15.09 32.12
N HIS A 300 -12.68 15.50 33.32
CA HIS A 300 -12.33 14.60 34.41
C HIS A 300 -13.05 14.99 35.70
N LYS A 301 -14.12 14.25 36.04
CA LYS A 301 -15.09 14.61 37.09
C LYS A 301 -15.76 15.95 36.75
N LYS A 302 -15.60 16.98 37.61
CA LYS A 302 -16.19 18.32 37.44
C LYS A 302 -15.24 19.37 36.86
N SER A 303 -14.05 19.00 36.38
CA SER A 303 -13.09 19.92 35.75
C SER A 303 -12.47 19.34 34.48
N TYR A 304 -11.91 20.21 33.65
CA TYR A 304 -11.19 19.81 32.44
C TYR A 304 -9.69 19.88 32.67
N ARG A 305 -8.93 19.07 31.92
CA ARG A 305 -7.46 19.08 31.92
C ARG A 305 -6.94 19.09 30.49
N VAL A 306 -5.91 19.89 30.24
CA VAL A 306 -5.15 19.82 29.00
C VAL A 306 -4.33 18.53 29.00
N ARG A 307 -4.32 17.82 27.87
CA ARG A 307 -3.37 16.73 27.58
C ARG A 307 -2.72 16.95 26.21
N PRO A 308 -1.53 16.39 25.98
CA PRO A 308 -1.06 16.15 24.62
C PRO A 308 -2.00 15.19 23.89
N LEU A 309 -2.13 15.38 22.58
CA LEU A 309 -2.82 14.44 21.70
C LEU A 309 -2.16 13.05 21.79
N SER A 310 -2.98 12.01 21.96
CA SER A 310 -2.51 10.63 22.10
C SER A 310 -3.22 9.68 21.13
N PRO A 311 -2.60 8.56 20.73
CA PRO A 311 -3.26 7.56 19.87
C PRO A 311 -4.53 6.97 20.50
N LYS A 312 -4.58 6.84 21.83
CA LYS A 312 -5.78 6.40 22.55
C LYS A 312 -6.94 7.37 22.31
N TRP A 313 -6.71 8.67 22.60
CA TRP A 313 -7.74 9.69 22.43
C TRP A 313 -8.20 9.80 20.98
N LEU A 314 -7.28 9.68 20.01
CA LEU A 314 -7.64 9.68 18.59
C LEU A 314 -8.59 8.53 18.22
N GLY A 315 -8.37 7.31 18.74
CA GLY A 315 -9.30 6.20 18.53
C GLY A 315 -10.67 6.42 19.17
N GLU A 316 -10.69 6.97 20.39
CA GLU A 316 -11.94 7.32 21.10
C GLU A 316 -12.71 8.45 20.38
N ALA A 317 -12.00 9.46 19.87
CA ALA A 317 -12.57 10.58 19.14
C ALA A 317 -13.10 10.18 17.76
N LEU A 318 -12.33 9.42 16.96
CA LEU A 318 -12.79 8.90 15.67
C LEU A 318 -14.08 8.08 15.82
N LYS A 319 -14.14 7.21 16.85
CA LYS A 319 -15.34 6.43 17.18
C LYS A 319 -16.52 7.31 17.63
N ALA A 320 -16.28 8.41 18.34
CA ALA A 320 -17.33 9.37 18.72
C ALA A 320 -17.92 10.09 17.48
N TRP A 321 -17.10 10.33 16.45
CA TRP A 321 -17.53 10.80 15.12
C TRP A 321 -18.00 9.65 14.20
N GLY A 322 -18.53 8.56 14.76
CA GLY A 322 -19.06 7.40 14.03
C GLY A 322 -18.01 6.51 13.34
N CYS A 323 -16.75 6.95 13.22
CA CYS A 323 -15.70 6.30 12.45
C CYS A 323 -14.91 5.30 13.31
N ASN A 324 -15.42 4.07 13.45
CA ASN A 324 -14.75 2.98 14.17
C ASN A 324 -13.58 2.38 13.36
N ILE A 325 -12.50 3.17 13.18
CA ILE A 325 -11.35 2.85 12.31
C ILE A 325 -10.02 2.83 13.10
N PRO A 326 -9.01 2.01 12.70
CA PRO A 326 -7.72 1.97 13.38
C PRO A 326 -6.97 3.30 13.29
N VAL A 327 -6.33 3.74 14.37
CA VAL A 327 -5.73 5.10 14.49
C VAL A 327 -4.65 5.42 13.43
N ASN A 328 -4.04 4.41 12.81
CA ASN A 328 -3.07 4.56 11.72
C ASN A 328 -3.66 4.28 10.31
N PHE A 329 -4.99 4.32 10.14
CA PHE A 329 -5.70 4.02 8.89
C PHE A 329 -5.17 4.79 7.69
N HIS A 330 -4.74 6.04 7.89
CA HIS A 330 -4.29 6.96 6.86
C HIS A 330 -3.09 6.42 6.08
N ARG A 331 -2.26 5.56 6.68
CA ARG A 331 -1.16 4.89 5.98
C ARG A 331 -1.65 3.81 5.02
N ALA A 332 -2.68 3.05 5.39
CA ALA A 332 -3.27 2.04 4.52
C ALA A 332 -4.08 2.72 3.39
N TYR A 333 -4.92 3.70 3.76
CA TYR A 333 -5.68 4.52 2.83
C TYR A 333 -4.79 5.17 1.77
N LEU A 334 -3.80 5.97 2.18
CA LEU A 334 -2.92 6.66 1.23
C LEU A 334 -2.14 5.69 0.33
N ARG A 335 -1.72 4.51 0.83
CA ARG A 335 -1.09 3.51 -0.05
C ARG A 335 -2.06 3.02 -1.13
N SER A 336 -3.29 2.67 -0.73
CA SER A 336 -4.32 2.20 -1.65
C SER A 336 -4.71 3.26 -2.67
N GLU A 337 -4.94 4.50 -2.27
CA GLU A 337 -5.32 5.57 -3.19
C GLU A 337 -4.19 5.96 -4.13
N LEU A 338 -2.94 6.03 -3.65
CA LEU A 338 -1.78 6.29 -4.52
C LEU A 338 -1.61 5.19 -5.58
N ILE A 339 -1.82 3.91 -5.22
CA ILE A 339 -1.82 2.80 -6.19
C ILE A 339 -2.99 2.94 -7.17
N ALA A 340 -4.19 3.28 -6.70
CA ALA A 340 -5.38 3.45 -7.55
C ALA A 340 -5.25 4.63 -8.53
N CYS A 341 -4.57 5.71 -8.13
CA CYS A 341 -4.21 6.82 -9.00
C CYS A 341 -3.04 6.51 -9.97
N GLY A 342 -2.44 5.32 -9.90
CA GLY A 342 -1.32 4.91 -10.76
C GLY A 342 0.04 5.50 -10.38
N CYS A 343 0.24 5.93 -9.13
CA CYS A 343 1.53 6.39 -8.64
C CYS A 343 2.56 5.24 -8.64
N PRO A 344 3.80 5.44 -9.13
CA PRO A 344 4.80 4.37 -9.18
C PRO A 344 5.18 3.86 -7.79
N GLY A 345 5.31 2.54 -7.62
CA GLY A 345 5.57 1.90 -6.32
C GLY A 345 6.77 2.48 -5.56
N GLU A 346 7.88 2.74 -6.25
CA GLU A 346 9.09 3.39 -5.72
C GLU A 346 8.80 4.75 -5.05
N ILE A 347 7.94 5.57 -5.67
CA ILE A 347 7.53 6.89 -5.16
C ILE A 347 6.66 6.72 -3.91
N ILE A 348 5.75 5.75 -3.91
CA ILE A 348 4.90 5.44 -2.75
C ILE A 348 5.75 4.93 -1.59
N ASP A 349 6.70 4.03 -1.85
CA ASP A 349 7.53 3.40 -0.82
C ASP A 349 8.53 4.39 -0.22
N ALA A 350 9.16 5.25 -1.03
CA ALA A 350 9.93 6.41 -0.55
C ALA A 350 9.07 7.35 0.33
N PHE A 351 7.86 7.70 -0.11
CA PHE A 351 6.92 8.57 0.63
C PHE A 351 6.42 7.95 1.94
N MET A 352 6.29 6.62 2.00
CA MET A 352 5.87 5.91 3.21
C MET A 352 7.03 5.64 4.18
N GLY A 353 8.30 5.77 3.76
CA GLY A 353 9.45 5.31 4.53
C GLY A 353 9.52 3.78 4.58
N HIS A 354 9.27 3.14 3.43
CA HIS A 354 9.48 1.73 3.20
C HIS A 354 10.63 1.59 2.20
N ALA A 355 11.74 0.99 2.62
CA ALA A 355 12.85 0.64 1.75
C ALA A 355 13.47 -0.65 2.30
N ASN A 356 13.85 -1.57 1.42
CA ASN A 356 14.68 -2.70 1.81
C ASN A 356 16.14 -2.26 1.95
N ARG A 357 17.00 -3.15 2.46
CA ARG A 357 18.42 -2.86 2.69
C ARG A 357 19.13 -2.56 1.36
N GLY A 358 19.50 -1.30 1.16
CA GLY A 358 20.14 -0.80 -0.07
C GLY A 358 19.24 0.07 -0.95
N GLU A 359 17.92 0.07 -0.71
CA GLU A 359 16.94 0.88 -1.45
C GLU A 359 16.66 2.25 -0.79
N LEU A 360 17.28 2.55 0.35
CA LEU A 360 17.07 3.80 1.08
C LEU A 360 17.51 5.02 0.25
N PRO A 361 16.58 5.89 -0.18
CA PRO A 361 16.89 6.96 -1.13
C PRO A 361 17.77 8.09 -0.56
N PHE A 362 18.04 8.07 0.75
CA PHE A 362 18.85 9.06 1.47
C PHE A 362 20.30 8.63 1.73
N LEU A 363 20.72 7.45 1.23
CA LEU A 363 22.10 6.96 1.42
C LEU A 363 23.12 7.73 0.55
N ARG A 364 24.39 7.75 1.01
CA ARG A 364 25.53 8.47 0.40
C ARG A 364 25.73 8.23 -1.12
N TYR A 365 25.32 7.08 -1.63
CA TYR A 365 25.46 6.69 -3.04
C TYR A 365 24.12 6.53 -3.76
N SER A 366 23.04 7.07 -3.17
CA SER A 366 21.72 7.10 -3.79
C SER A 366 21.71 8.00 -5.03
N THR A 367 21.16 7.49 -6.13
CA THR A 367 20.89 8.24 -7.36
C THR A 367 19.44 8.76 -7.42
N PHE A 368 18.74 8.78 -6.30
CA PHE A 368 17.32 9.14 -6.21
C PHE A 368 17.06 10.60 -6.61
N ASP A 369 16.15 10.80 -7.56
CA ASP A 369 15.77 12.13 -8.05
C ASP A 369 14.68 12.74 -7.16
N TYR A 370 15.13 13.49 -6.16
CA TYR A 370 14.29 14.23 -5.22
C TYR A 370 13.33 15.21 -5.91
N GLU A 371 13.72 15.81 -7.04
CA GLU A 371 12.92 16.81 -7.73
C GLU A 371 11.77 16.14 -8.49
N LYS A 372 12.07 15.08 -9.24
CA LYS A 372 11.07 14.26 -9.92
C LYS A 372 10.13 13.58 -8.93
N TYR A 373 10.64 13.03 -7.83
CA TYR A 373 9.82 12.51 -6.73
C TYR A 373 8.88 13.58 -6.19
N ARG A 374 9.39 14.78 -5.90
CA ARG A 374 8.64 15.92 -5.35
C ARG A 374 7.49 16.32 -6.28
N GLN A 375 7.76 16.45 -7.58
CA GLN A 375 6.75 16.77 -8.58
C GLN A 375 5.67 15.70 -8.68
N GLN A 376 6.06 14.42 -8.70
CA GLN A 376 5.11 13.31 -8.81
C GLN A 376 4.24 13.16 -7.56
N ILE A 377 4.82 13.09 -6.36
CA ILE A 377 4.05 12.86 -5.14
C ILE A 377 3.11 14.02 -4.81
N LEU A 378 3.49 15.27 -5.10
CA LEU A 378 2.61 16.43 -4.92
C LEU A 378 1.34 16.34 -5.75
N GLY A 379 1.43 16.02 -7.05
CA GLY A 379 0.26 15.95 -7.93
C GLY A 379 -0.75 14.90 -7.48
N TYR A 380 -0.29 13.74 -6.99
CA TYR A 380 -1.17 12.73 -6.43
C TYR A 380 -1.77 13.13 -5.07
N LEU A 381 -0.99 13.74 -4.18
CA LEU A 381 -1.48 14.20 -2.87
C LEU A 381 -2.49 15.35 -2.99
N GLU A 382 -2.27 16.30 -3.91
CA GLU A 382 -3.22 17.39 -4.16
C GLU A 382 -4.54 16.87 -4.76
N SER A 383 -4.48 15.86 -5.62
CA SER A 383 -5.66 15.14 -6.12
C SER A 383 -6.45 14.45 -5.00
N ILE A 384 -5.77 13.69 -4.13
CA ILE A 384 -6.39 12.98 -2.99
C ILE A 384 -6.93 13.96 -1.94
N GLN A 385 -6.24 15.08 -1.66
CA GLN A 385 -6.75 16.14 -0.78
C GLN A 385 -8.03 16.77 -1.35
N THR A 386 -8.06 17.02 -2.66
CA THR A 386 -9.20 17.62 -3.35
C THR A 386 -10.42 16.68 -3.34
N SER A 387 -10.23 15.38 -3.61
CA SER A 387 -11.34 14.41 -3.56
C SER A 387 -11.89 14.21 -2.14
N LEU A 388 -11.04 14.31 -1.11
CA LEU A 388 -11.46 14.30 0.31
C LEU A 388 -12.05 15.62 0.82
N GLY A 389 -12.05 16.70 0.02
CA GLY A 389 -12.52 18.03 0.46
C GLY A 389 -11.65 18.68 1.54
N LEU A 390 -10.39 18.25 1.70
CA LEU A 390 -9.44 18.82 2.67
C LEU A 390 -9.03 20.23 2.25
N LYS A 391 -9.37 21.23 3.07
CA LYS A 391 -9.13 22.65 2.77
C LYS A 391 -8.58 23.39 3.99
N ALA A 392 -7.81 24.44 3.76
CA ALA A 392 -7.31 25.24 4.87
C ALA A 392 -8.44 26.10 5.47
N ILE A 393 -8.64 25.99 6.78
CA ILE A 393 -9.70 26.64 7.56
C ILE A 393 -9.05 27.37 8.74
N ALA A 394 -9.36 28.67 8.85
CA ALA A 394 -9.01 29.47 10.02
C ALA A 394 -9.98 29.18 11.17
N SER A 395 -9.49 29.16 12.41
CA SER A 395 -10.36 28.98 13.57
C SER A 395 -11.34 30.15 13.74
N HIS A 396 -12.63 29.88 13.53
CA HIS A 396 -13.75 30.79 13.72
C HIS A 396 -14.05 31.12 15.20
N LEU A 397 -13.43 30.42 16.16
CA LEU A 397 -13.50 30.79 17.59
C LEU A 397 -12.70 32.08 17.90
N LEU A 398 -11.70 32.42 17.07
CA LEU A 398 -10.74 33.51 17.35
C LEU A 398 -11.27 34.96 17.29
N PRO A 399 -12.32 35.29 16.53
CA PRO A 399 -13.00 36.58 16.62
C PRO A 399 -13.91 36.71 17.85
N HIS A 400 -14.44 35.60 18.37
CA HIS A 400 -15.44 35.60 19.45
C HIS A 400 -14.83 35.53 20.86
N MET A 401 -13.55 35.17 20.97
CA MET A 401 -12.72 35.29 22.20
C MET A 401 -12.38 36.76 22.53
N SER A 402 -13.39 37.53 22.90
CA SER A 402 -13.22 38.84 23.55
C SER A 402 -12.90 38.67 25.05
N ARG A 403 -12.56 39.77 25.74
CA ARG A 403 -12.42 39.77 27.21
C ARG A 403 -13.76 39.80 27.95
N SER A 404 -14.84 40.28 27.33
CA SER A 404 -16.15 40.38 27.99
C SER A 404 -16.95 39.09 27.95
N THR A 405 -16.85 38.30 26.86
CA THR A 405 -17.63 37.06 26.66
C THR A 405 -17.49 36.03 27.80
N VAL A 406 -16.45 36.14 28.64
CA VAL A 406 -16.16 35.21 29.74
C VAL A 406 -16.70 35.70 31.10
N ALA A 407 -16.98 37.00 31.25
CA ALA A 407 -17.54 37.54 32.49
C ALA A 407 -18.94 36.94 32.75
N ASP A 408 -19.75 36.83 31.70
CA ASP A 408 -21.13 36.32 31.76
C ASP A 408 -21.21 34.77 31.81
N ILE A 409 -20.09 34.07 31.60
CA ILE A 409 -19.97 32.59 31.64
C ILE A 409 -19.44 32.10 33.01
N HIS A 410 -19.19 33.02 33.95
CA HIS A 410 -18.73 32.73 35.32
C HIS A 410 -19.81 32.96 36.39
N VAL A 411 -21.06 32.63 36.07
CA VAL A 411 -22.21 32.55 37.00
C VAL A 411 -22.61 31.08 37.17
#